data_AF-A0A5R2MZN4-F1
#
_entry.id   AF-A0A5R2MZN4-F1
#
_cell.length_a   1.000
_cell.length_b   1.000
_cell.length_c   1.000
_cell.angle_alpha   90.00
_cell.angle_beta   90.00
_cell.angle_gamma   90.00
#
_symmetry.space_group_name_H-M   'P 1'
#
loop_
_entity.id
_entity.type
_entity.pdbx_description
1 polymer ?
#
loop_
_entity_poly.entity_id
_entity_poly.type
_entity_poly.pdbx_seq_one_letter_code
_entity_poly.pdbx_strand_id
1 'polypeptide(L)'
;VKITIESELLEIVRLERALERTFGLQQALVAPLTAANADPIPAIAAKTGMFLSDAMKSGMQVGVGWGNTLFHTLPFISAKSLTDFKVISLLGGVGVARRVNPAEFAWRFAQIFQGDGYLMPTPAVVDSVET
;
A
#
# COMPACT_ATOMS: atom_id res chain seq x y z
N VAL A 1 -28.49 -0.11 -22.63
CA VAL A 1 -28.97 0.16 -21.26
C VAL A 1 -27.81 -0.07 -20.30
N LYS A 2 -27.37 0.97 -19.57
CA LYS A 2 -26.05 1.08 -18.88
C LYS A 2 -26.18 1.40 -17.37
N ILE A 3 -27.34 1.12 -16.79
CA ILE A 3 -27.83 1.76 -15.57
C ILE A 3 -27.18 1.20 -14.28
N THR A 4 -26.84 -0.09 -14.25
CA THR A 4 -26.36 -0.75 -13.01
C THR A 4 -24.95 -0.33 -12.60
N ILE A 5 -24.01 -0.22 -13.56
CA ILE A 5 -22.61 0.14 -13.28
C ILE A 5 -22.51 1.59 -12.79
N GLU A 6 -23.31 2.49 -13.35
CA GLU A 6 -23.34 3.90 -12.96
C GLU A 6 -23.87 4.07 -11.52
N SER A 7 -24.87 3.28 -11.12
CA SER A 7 -25.42 3.32 -9.75
C SER A 7 -24.41 2.87 -8.70
N GLU A 8 -23.63 1.82 -8.96
CA GLU A 8 -22.65 1.30 -8.00
C GLU A 8 -21.48 2.28 -7.80
N LEU A 9 -21.01 2.90 -8.87
CA LEU A 9 -19.97 3.94 -8.80
C LEU A 9 -20.41 5.15 -7.98
N LEU A 10 -21.68 5.57 -8.11
CA LEU A 10 -22.23 6.67 -7.32
C LEU A 10 -22.23 6.36 -5.82
N GLU A 11 -22.59 5.13 -5.43
CA GLU A 11 -22.57 4.71 -4.03
C GLU A 11 -21.16 4.64 -3.45
N ILE A 12 -20.17 4.18 -4.24
CA ILE A 12 -18.76 4.17 -3.84
C ILE A 12 -18.28 5.59 -3.53
N VAL A 13 -18.51 6.53 -4.45
CA VAL A 13 -18.10 7.94 -4.27
C VAL A 13 -18.81 8.57 -3.08
N ARG A 14 -20.11 8.27 -2.89
CA ARG A 14 -20.87 8.73 -1.72
C ARG A 14 -20.24 8.25 -0.42
N LEU A 15 -19.83 6.98 -0.35
CA LEU A 15 -19.18 6.39 0.81
C LEU A 15 -17.79 6.99 1.06
N GLU A 16 -16.96 7.16 0.02
CA GLU A 16 -15.66 7.84 0.12
C GLU A 16 -15.80 9.22 0.76
N ARG A 17 -16.72 10.06 0.28
CA ARG A 17 -16.98 11.40 0.84
C ARG A 17 -17.56 11.36 2.24
N ALA A 18 -18.33 10.33 2.58
CA ALA A 18 -18.84 10.16 3.94
C ALA A 18 -17.70 9.83 4.92
N LEU A 19 -16.81 8.90 4.55
CA LEU A 19 -15.62 8.54 5.34
C LEU A 19 -14.70 9.73 5.56
N GLU A 20 -14.39 10.49 4.51
CA GLU A 20 -13.56 11.70 4.59
C GLU A 20 -14.12 12.72 5.60
N ARG A 21 -15.42 13.03 5.51
CA ARG A 21 -16.07 13.99 6.43
C ARG A 21 -16.13 13.47 7.86
N THR A 22 -16.40 12.18 8.03
CA THR A 22 -16.61 11.58 9.35
C THR A 22 -15.31 11.50 10.14
N PHE A 23 -14.21 11.16 9.47
CA PHE A 23 -12.91 10.93 10.10
C PHE A 23 -11.87 12.04 9.83
N GLY A 24 -12.25 13.10 9.09
CA GLY A 24 -11.35 14.20 8.74
C GLY A 24 -10.22 13.79 7.80
N LEU A 25 -10.45 12.82 6.91
CA LEU A 25 -9.42 12.31 6.00
C LEU A 25 -9.26 13.25 4.80
N GLN A 26 -8.02 13.43 4.35
CA GLN A 26 -7.74 14.13 3.08
C GLN A 26 -8.34 13.38 1.89
N GLN A 27 -8.30 12.05 1.93
CA GLN A 27 -8.83 11.20 0.88
C GLN A 27 -9.23 9.84 1.46
N ALA A 28 -10.39 9.32 1.03
CA ALA A 28 -10.77 7.94 1.23
C ALA A 28 -10.92 7.24 -0.12
N LEU A 29 -10.46 6.00 -0.21
CA LEU A 29 -10.65 5.15 -1.38
C LEU A 29 -11.40 3.89 -0.94
N VAL A 30 -12.54 3.62 -1.58
CA VAL A 30 -13.34 2.42 -1.31
C VAL A 30 -13.08 1.40 -2.41
N ALA A 31 -12.68 0.20 -2.00
CA ALA A 31 -12.50 -0.94 -2.88
C ALA A 31 -13.77 -1.80 -2.86
N PRO A 32 -14.51 -1.93 -3.97
CA PRO A 32 -15.71 -2.77 -4.02
C PRO A 32 -15.32 -4.25 -3.91
N LEU A 33 -16.14 -5.02 -3.17
CA LEU A 33 -15.99 -6.47 -3.06
C LEU A 33 -16.96 -7.19 -4.00
N THR A 34 -16.53 -8.32 -4.54
CA THR A 34 -17.37 -9.16 -5.41
C THR A 34 -18.45 -9.92 -4.64
N ALA A 35 -18.26 -10.14 -3.34
CA ALA A 35 -19.23 -10.73 -2.43
C ALA A 35 -18.95 -10.27 -0.99
N ALA A 36 -19.97 -10.29 -0.12
CA ALA A 36 -19.86 -9.81 1.27
C ALA A 36 -18.85 -10.58 2.12
N ASN A 37 -18.57 -11.84 1.78
CA ASN A 37 -17.62 -12.72 2.49
C ASN A 37 -16.33 -12.97 1.71
N ALA A 38 -16.09 -12.25 0.61
CA ALA A 38 -14.85 -12.36 -0.14
C ALA A 38 -13.66 -11.83 0.68
N ASP A 39 -12.48 -12.40 0.45
CA ASP A 39 -11.24 -11.82 0.99
C ASP A 39 -11.09 -10.37 0.47
N PRO A 40 -11.01 -9.36 1.34
CA PRO A 40 -10.90 -7.98 0.90
C PRO A 40 -9.52 -7.61 0.37
N ILE A 41 -8.48 -8.41 0.67
CA ILE A 41 -7.09 -8.07 0.35
C ILE A 41 -6.88 -7.81 -1.14
N PRO A 42 -7.33 -8.65 -2.09
CA PRO A 42 -7.13 -8.40 -3.52
C PRO A 42 -7.75 -7.08 -4.00
N ALA A 43 -8.97 -6.76 -3.55
CA ALA A 43 -9.67 -5.54 -3.94
C ALA A 43 -8.97 -4.29 -3.39
N ILE A 44 -8.62 -4.31 -2.10
CA ILE A 44 -7.85 -3.24 -1.45
C ILE A 44 -6.49 -3.08 -2.14
N ALA A 45 -5.83 -4.20 -2.44
CA ALA A 45 -4.51 -4.19 -3.05
C ALA A 45 -4.51 -3.58 -4.45
N ALA A 46 -5.51 -3.92 -5.27
CA ALA A 46 -5.70 -3.35 -6.59
C ALA A 46 -5.90 -1.83 -6.55
N LYS A 47 -6.85 -1.37 -5.72
CA LYS A 47 -7.14 0.07 -5.56
C LYS A 47 -5.91 0.83 -5.03
N THR A 48 -5.19 0.23 -4.08
CA THR A 48 -3.97 0.82 -3.51
C THR A 48 -2.84 0.89 -4.53
N GLY A 49 -2.59 -0.16 -5.31
CA GLY A 49 -1.53 -0.15 -6.33
C GLY A 49 -1.79 0.89 -7.44
N MET A 50 -3.04 1.04 -7.86
CA MET A 50 -3.44 2.12 -8.78
C MET A 50 -3.17 3.50 -8.18
N PHE A 51 -3.59 3.74 -6.94
CA PHE A 51 -3.32 4.99 -6.24
C PHE A 51 -1.81 5.30 -6.16
N LEU A 52 -0.99 4.31 -5.79
CA LEU A 52 0.47 4.47 -5.70
C LEU A 52 1.10 4.77 -7.07
N SER A 53 0.57 4.17 -8.14
CA SER A 53 1.01 4.44 -9.52
C SER A 53 0.89 5.93 -9.86
N ASP A 54 -0.18 6.59 -9.42
CA ASP A 54 -0.43 8.00 -9.68
C ASP A 54 0.27 8.92 -8.67
N ALA A 55 0.31 8.51 -7.40
CA ALA A 55 0.78 9.34 -6.30
C ALA A 55 2.30 9.53 -6.29
N MET A 56 3.08 8.52 -6.67
CA MET A 56 4.55 8.56 -6.57
C MET A 56 5.16 9.53 -7.61
N LYS A 57 6.11 10.36 -7.19
CA LYS A 57 6.77 11.37 -8.04
C LYS A 57 8.27 11.42 -7.74
N SER A 58 9.05 11.94 -8.68
CA SER A 58 10.48 12.21 -8.49
C SER A 58 10.74 13.10 -7.27
N GLY A 59 11.85 12.86 -6.56
CA GLY A 59 12.24 13.58 -5.35
C GLY A 59 11.50 13.14 -4.08
N MET A 60 10.56 12.19 -4.15
CA MET A 60 9.83 11.71 -2.97
C MET A 60 10.68 10.77 -2.11
N GLN A 61 10.50 10.90 -0.80
CA GLN A 61 10.96 9.93 0.19
C GLN A 61 9.74 9.26 0.82
N VAL A 62 9.64 7.95 0.72
CA VAL A 62 8.45 7.19 1.09
C VAL A 62 8.80 6.19 2.19
N GLY A 63 8.25 6.42 3.38
CA GLY A 63 8.30 5.45 4.47
C GLY A 63 7.32 4.31 4.23
N VAL A 64 7.79 3.06 4.29
CA VAL A 64 6.94 1.87 4.12
C VAL A 64 7.04 0.96 5.34
N GLY A 65 5.89 0.45 5.76
CA GLY A 65 5.82 -0.71 6.64
C GLY A 65 5.90 -2.00 5.82
N TRP A 66 5.29 -3.06 6.33
CA TRP A 66 5.23 -4.36 5.69
C TRP A 66 3.95 -5.11 6.07
N GLY A 67 3.66 -6.19 5.35
CA GLY A 67 2.53 -7.07 5.65
C GLY A 67 1.91 -7.67 4.40
N ASN A 68 1.00 -8.62 4.61
CA ASN A 68 0.35 -9.35 3.51
C ASN A 68 -0.36 -8.40 2.55
N THR A 69 -1.12 -7.43 3.07
CA THR A 69 -1.87 -6.47 2.26
C THR A 69 -0.96 -5.63 1.36
N LEU A 70 0.13 -5.08 1.91
CA LEU A 70 1.10 -4.29 1.14
C LEU A 70 1.78 -5.15 0.06
N PHE A 71 2.21 -6.37 0.40
CA PHE A 71 2.82 -7.25 -0.58
C PHE A 71 1.92 -7.52 -1.79
N HIS A 72 0.61 -7.69 -1.54
CA HIS A 72 -0.37 -7.91 -2.61
C HIS A 72 -0.62 -6.67 -3.48
N THR A 73 -0.20 -5.46 -3.07
CA THR A 73 -0.35 -4.25 -3.91
C THR A 73 0.65 -4.25 -5.07
N LEU A 74 1.82 -4.88 -4.91
CA LEU A 74 2.95 -4.77 -5.85
C LEU A 74 2.56 -5.07 -7.32
N PRO A 75 1.78 -6.12 -7.63
CA PRO A 75 1.40 -6.43 -9.03
C PRO A 75 0.52 -5.38 -9.69
N PHE A 76 -0.13 -4.51 -8.91
CA PHE A 76 -1.05 -3.49 -9.41
C PHE A 76 -0.40 -2.11 -9.55
N ILE A 77 0.90 -1.99 -9.23
CA ILE A 77 1.64 -0.74 -9.38
C ILE A 77 2.23 -0.69 -10.78
N SER A 78 1.94 0.40 -11.50
CA SER A 78 2.55 0.69 -12.79
C SER A 78 3.98 1.18 -12.59
N ALA A 79 4.94 0.38 -13.06
CA ALA A 79 6.36 0.72 -12.99
C ALA A 79 6.67 1.99 -13.78
N LYS A 80 7.51 2.86 -13.22
CA LYS A 80 7.99 4.09 -13.86
C LYS A 80 9.32 4.54 -13.26
N SER A 81 10.23 5.04 -14.07
CA SER A 81 11.51 5.56 -13.55
C SER A 81 11.28 6.92 -12.89
N LEU A 82 11.62 7.05 -11.61
CA LEU A 82 11.52 8.30 -10.85
C LEU A 82 12.91 8.74 -10.38
N THR A 83 13.35 9.92 -10.84
CA THR A 83 14.60 10.53 -10.36
C THR A 83 14.54 10.88 -8.86
N ASP A 84 15.62 10.61 -8.12
CA ASP A 84 15.77 10.88 -6.68
C ASP A 84 14.59 10.35 -5.84
N PHE A 85 14.15 9.12 -6.12
CA PHE A 85 13.10 8.44 -5.38
C PHE A 85 13.70 7.50 -4.33
N LYS A 86 13.26 7.65 -3.07
CA LYS A 86 13.80 6.87 -1.95
C LYS A 86 12.68 6.16 -1.20
N VAL A 87 12.89 4.89 -0.90
CA VAL A 87 11.98 4.07 -0.10
C VAL A 87 12.69 3.71 1.20
N ILE A 88 12.06 4.01 2.33
CA ILE A 88 12.64 3.85 3.67
C ILE A 88 11.80 2.84 4.45
N SER A 89 12.41 1.76 4.92
CA SER A 89 11.73 0.82 5.83
C SER A 89 11.49 1.50 7.18
N LEU A 90 10.24 1.62 7.59
CA LEU A 90 9.86 2.22 8.88
C LEU A 90 9.93 1.25 10.06
N LEU A 91 10.04 -0.04 9.76
CA LEU A 91 10.06 -1.11 10.75
C LEU A 91 11.23 -2.04 10.48
N GLY A 92 11.78 -2.60 11.54
CA GLY A 92 12.74 -3.69 11.47
C GLY A 92 12.11 -5.00 10.97
N GLY A 93 12.95 -6.02 10.82
CA GLY A 93 12.57 -7.38 10.45
C GLY A 93 11.82 -8.13 11.55
N VAL A 94 11.15 -9.22 11.19
CA VAL A 94 10.66 -10.21 12.15
C VAL A 94 11.57 -11.44 12.06
N GLY A 95 12.18 -11.85 13.17
CA GLY A 95 13.25 -12.87 13.20
C GLY A 95 12.87 -14.23 12.61
N VAL A 96 11.57 -14.58 12.58
CA VAL A 96 11.06 -15.78 11.89
C VAL A 96 9.95 -15.37 10.92
N ALA A 97 10.34 -14.90 9.74
CA ALA A 97 9.40 -14.62 8.67
C ALA A 97 8.90 -15.95 8.04
N ARG A 98 7.72 -16.45 8.46
CA ARG A 98 7.13 -17.65 7.83
C ARG A 98 6.43 -17.39 6.50
N ARG A 99 6.09 -16.12 6.17
CA ARG A 99 5.35 -15.77 4.93
C ARG A 99 5.65 -14.40 4.30
N VAL A 100 5.98 -13.37 5.07
CA VAL A 100 6.27 -12.01 4.55
C VAL A 100 7.49 -11.45 5.26
N ASN A 101 8.54 -11.12 4.51
CA ASN A 101 9.73 -10.46 5.05
C ASN A 101 9.57 -8.94 4.94
N PRO A 102 9.65 -8.19 6.05
CA PRO A 102 9.65 -6.72 6.06
C PRO A 102 10.54 -6.05 5.02
N ALA A 103 11.76 -6.55 4.87
CA ALA A 103 12.74 -6.00 3.95
C ALA A 103 12.35 -6.20 2.48
N GLU A 104 11.56 -7.23 2.19
CA GLU A 104 11.22 -7.61 0.83
C GLU A 104 10.26 -6.61 0.18
N PHE A 105 9.26 -6.11 0.91
CA PHE A 105 8.32 -5.13 0.35
C PHE A 105 9.04 -3.83 -0.01
N ALA A 106 9.83 -3.27 0.91
CA ALA A 106 10.56 -2.02 0.69
C ALA A 106 11.49 -2.11 -0.53
N TRP A 107 12.24 -3.21 -0.64
CA TRP A 107 13.12 -3.44 -1.77
C TRP A 107 12.37 -3.57 -3.09
N ARG A 108 11.33 -4.41 -3.16
CA ARG A 108 10.53 -4.59 -4.40
C ARG A 108 9.80 -3.29 -4.80
N PHE A 109 9.28 -2.55 -3.83
CA PHE A 109 8.61 -1.27 -4.07
C PHE A 109 9.56 -0.23 -4.64
N ALA A 110 10.80 -0.14 -4.13
CA ALA A 110 11.84 0.72 -4.69
C ALA A 110 12.17 0.35 -6.15
N GLN A 111 12.28 -0.94 -6.45
CA GLN A 111 12.58 -1.43 -7.80
C GLN A 111 11.52 -1.04 -8.84
N ILE A 112 10.23 -1.08 -8.47
CA ILE A 112 9.13 -0.68 -9.37
C ILE A 112 9.32 0.77 -9.86
N PHE A 113 9.91 1.62 -9.02
CA PHE A 113 10.14 3.03 -9.32
C PHE A 113 11.59 3.37 -9.72
N GLN A 114 12.47 2.37 -9.84
CA GLN A 114 13.92 2.53 -10.03
C GLN A 114 14.56 3.48 -8.99
N GLY A 115 14.07 3.45 -7.76
CA GLY A 115 14.59 4.23 -6.65
C GLY A 115 15.50 3.44 -5.72
N ASP A 116 16.03 4.12 -4.71
CA ASP A 116 16.90 3.55 -3.70
C ASP A 116 16.10 3.03 -2.50
N GLY A 117 16.37 1.79 -2.09
CA GLY A 117 15.77 1.17 -0.90
C GLY A 117 16.70 1.26 0.31
N TYR A 118 16.27 1.96 1.36
CA TYR A 118 16.93 2.06 2.65
C TYR A 118 16.25 1.12 3.65
N LEU A 119 16.91 -0.01 3.91
CA LEU A 119 16.39 -1.05 4.80
C LEU A 119 16.86 -0.82 6.23
N MET A 120 16.04 -1.20 7.21
CA MET A 120 16.38 -1.15 8.64
C MET A 120 16.88 -2.54 9.08
N PRO A 121 18.19 -2.74 9.24
CA PRO A 121 18.79 -4.07 9.52
C PRO A 121 18.71 -4.42 11.01
N THR A 122 17.56 -4.18 11.63
CA THR A 122 17.30 -4.47 13.06
C THR A 122 16.00 -5.26 13.16
N PRO A 123 15.75 -5.98 14.26
CA PRO A 123 14.42 -6.53 14.51
C PRO A 123 13.40 -5.40 14.79
N ALA A 124 12.12 -5.66 14.52
CA ALA A 124 11.02 -4.75 14.86
C ALA A 124 10.71 -4.77 16.36
N VAL A 125 10.99 -5.88 17.03
CA VAL A 125 10.76 -6.08 18.48
C VAL A 125 11.97 -6.81 19.04
N VAL A 126 12.43 -6.33 20.19
CA VAL A 126 13.54 -6.87 20.98
C VAL A 126 13.02 -7.33 22.33
N ASP A 127 13.71 -8.31 22.93
CA ASP A 127 13.25 -8.94 24.18
C ASP A 127 13.52 -8.06 25.41
N SER A 128 14.48 -7.14 25.33
CA SER A 128 14.82 -6.20 26.40
C SER A 128 15.29 -4.86 25.83
N VAL A 129 15.45 -3.85 26.69
CA VAL A 129 15.93 -2.52 26.29
C VAL A 129 17.40 -2.55 25.86
N GLU A 130 18.17 -3.50 26.39
CA GLU A 130 19.60 -3.69 26.14
C GLU A 130 19.90 -4.47 24.84
N THR A 131 18.88 -5.03 24.19
CA THR A 131 18.97 -5.83 22.97
C THR A 131 18.34 -5.09 21.80
#